data_AF-A0A3S4Y2N3-F1
#
_entry.id   AF-A0A3S4Y2N3-F1
#
_cell.length_a   1.000
_cell.length_b   1.000
_cell.length_c   1.000
_cell.angle_alpha   90.00
_cell.angle_beta   90.00
_cell.angle_gamma   90.00
#
_symmetry.space_group_name_H-M   'P 1'
#
loop_
_entity.id
_entity.type
_entity.pdbx_description
1 polymer ?
#
loop_
_entity_poly.entity_id
_entity_poly.type
_entity_poly.pdbx_seq_one_letter_code
_entity_poly.pdbx_strand_id
1 'polypeptide(L)'
;MTTTKMTILHTGTVIVDKALPYYRDTDPPLAWTHLLRPKSALVEIPVSCYLIENSHGLTLIDTGWHTDNRTRWGRSKICAINTRLTKPTSRRTSNPRTA
;
A
#
# COMPACT_ATOMS: atom_id res chain seq x y z
N MET A 1 -11.75 4.95 34.45
CA MET A 1 -11.55 5.05 32.98
C MET A 1 -10.38 4.16 32.60
N THR A 2 -10.54 3.27 31.64
CA THR A 2 -9.45 2.40 31.18
C THR A 2 -8.64 3.14 30.13
N THR A 3 -7.36 3.39 30.42
CA THR A 3 -6.44 4.02 29.48
C THR A 3 -6.22 3.09 28.30
N THR A 4 -6.42 3.59 27.08
CA THR A 4 -6.05 2.90 25.85
C THR A 4 -4.69 3.39 25.38
N LYS A 5 -3.77 2.48 25.12
CA LYS A 5 -2.42 2.79 24.62
C LYS A 5 -2.29 2.27 23.18
N MET A 6 -1.77 3.12 22.30
CA MET A 6 -1.50 2.77 20.91
C MET A 6 0.00 2.83 20.66
N THR A 7 0.57 1.71 20.24
CA THR A 7 1.97 1.60 19.85
C THR A 7 2.07 1.44 18.34
N ILE A 8 2.87 2.28 17.70
CA ILE A 8 3.16 2.20 16.26
C ILE A 8 4.39 1.30 16.08
N LEU A 9 4.22 0.20 15.34
CA LEU A 9 5.28 -0.76 15.05
C LEU A 9 5.78 -0.55 13.62
N HIS A 10 7.00 -0.03 13.44
CA HIS A 10 7.58 0.15 12.12
C HIS A 10 8.12 -1.19 11.57
N THR A 11 7.53 -1.68 10.49
CA THR A 11 7.84 -3.01 9.91
C THR A 11 8.64 -2.94 8.61
N GLY A 12 9.04 -1.73 8.20
CA GLY A 12 9.91 -1.50 7.07
C GLY A 12 9.39 -0.41 6.15
N THR A 13 9.79 -0.48 4.88
CA THR A 13 9.43 0.50 3.86
C THR A 13 9.17 -0.18 2.53
N VAL A 14 8.30 0.44 1.72
CA VAL A 14 7.97 0.02 0.37
C VAL A 14 8.28 1.14 -0.62
N ILE A 15 8.79 0.79 -1.80
CA ILE A 15 9.01 1.76 -2.88
C ILE A 15 7.84 1.63 -3.85
N VAL A 16 7.05 2.70 -3.98
CA VAL A 16 5.88 2.77 -4.86
C VAL A 16 6.00 3.91 -5.86
N ASP A 17 5.24 3.85 -6.95
CA ASP A 17 5.08 5.00 -7.83
C ASP A 17 4.26 6.12 -7.15
N LYS A 18 4.63 7.39 -7.36
CA LYS A 18 3.86 8.56 -6.86
C LYS A 18 2.40 8.56 -7.30
N ALA A 19 2.06 7.93 -8.41
CA ALA A 19 0.69 7.82 -8.89
C ALA A 19 -0.20 6.99 -7.96
N LEU A 20 0.37 6.00 -7.26
CA LEU A 20 -0.38 5.07 -6.43
C LEU A 20 -1.03 5.74 -5.20
N PRO A 21 -0.30 6.46 -4.33
CA PRO A 21 -0.89 7.05 -3.13
C PRO A 21 -1.66 8.35 -3.40
N TYR A 22 -1.32 9.08 -4.46
CA TYR A 22 -1.80 10.45 -4.64
C TYR A 22 -2.86 10.61 -5.73
N TYR A 23 -2.98 9.65 -6.67
CA TYR A 23 -3.91 9.63 -7.81
C TYR A 23 -4.20 10.99 -8.45
N ARG A 24 -3.59 11.25 -9.61
CA ARG A 24 -3.75 12.47 -10.41
C ARG A 24 -4.29 12.13 -11.79
N ASP A 25 -5.05 13.05 -12.38
CA ASP A 25 -5.55 12.89 -13.76
C ASP A 25 -4.43 12.80 -14.81
N THR A 26 -3.24 13.31 -14.48
CA THR A 26 -2.03 13.27 -15.32
C THR A 26 -1.18 12.02 -15.10
N ASP A 27 -1.58 11.11 -14.21
CA ASP A 27 -0.79 9.92 -13.92
C ASP A 27 -0.78 8.96 -15.13
N PRO A 28 0.38 8.37 -15.44
CA PRO A 28 0.49 7.51 -16.61
C PRO A 28 -0.33 6.23 -16.44
N PRO A 29 -0.92 5.74 -17.54
CA PRO A 29 -1.55 4.44 -17.53
C PRO A 29 -0.50 3.40 -17.12
N LEU A 30 -0.88 2.49 -16.21
CA LEU A 30 -0.01 1.42 -15.70
C LEU A 30 1.15 1.88 -14.81
N ALA A 31 1.08 3.05 -14.16
CA ALA A 31 2.08 3.47 -13.17
C ALA A 31 2.31 2.43 -12.04
N TRP A 32 1.28 1.64 -11.72
CA TRP A 32 1.35 0.49 -10.80
C TRP A 32 2.34 -0.61 -11.23
N THR A 33 2.76 -0.62 -12.51
CA THR A 33 3.72 -1.62 -13.01
C THR A 33 5.18 -1.29 -12.71
N HIS A 34 5.47 -0.02 -12.40
CA HIS A 34 6.83 0.50 -12.28
C HIS A 34 7.73 0.35 -13.53
N LEU A 35 7.20 -0.14 -14.65
CA LEU A 35 7.99 -0.42 -15.84
C LEU A 35 8.55 0.87 -16.44
N LEU A 36 9.87 0.93 -16.62
CA LEU A 36 10.60 2.09 -17.16
C LEU A 36 10.40 3.41 -16.38
N ARG A 37 9.92 3.34 -15.12
CA ARG A 37 9.73 4.54 -14.30
C ARG A 37 11.08 5.06 -13.79
N PRO A 38 11.38 6.36 -13.93
CA PRO A 38 12.60 6.93 -13.39
C PRO A 38 12.54 6.95 -11.86
N LYS A 39 13.71 6.90 -11.20
CA LYS A 39 13.78 6.95 -9.72
C LYS A 39 13.07 8.17 -9.12
N SER A 40 13.01 9.30 -9.85
CA SER A 40 12.30 10.52 -9.44
C SER A 40 10.78 10.37 -9.34
N ALA A 41 10.21 9.37 -10.02
CA ALA A 41 8.78 9.05 -9.96
C ALA A 41 8.42 8.09 -8.82
N LEU A 42 9.43 7.52 -8.15
CA LEU A 42 9.23 6.58 -7.05
C LEU A 42 9.35 7.29 -5.70
N VAL A 43 8.62 6.79 -4.70
CA VAL A 43 8.74 7.23 -3.30
C VAL A 43 8.87 6.03 -2.38
N GLU A 44 9.59 6.20 -1.29
CA GLU A 44 9.65 5.23 -0.20
C GLU A 44 8.60 5.60 0.86
N ILE A 45 7.71 4.67 1.18
CA ILE A 45 6.62 4.83 2.15
C ILE A 45 6.85 3.88 3.33
N PRO A 46 6.69 4.33 4.58
CA PRO A 46 6.78 3.46 5.75
C PRO A 46 5.62 2.47 5.80
N VAL A 47 5.93 1.24 6.20
CA VAL A 47 4.93 0.22 6.53
C VAL A 47 4.89 0.11 8.05
N SER A 48 3.71 0.27 8.63
CA SER A 48 3.51 0.23 10.07
C SER A 48 2.36 -0.71 10.44
N CYS A 49 2.49 -1.38 11.57
CA CYS A 49 1.38 -2.05 12.25
C CYS A 49 0.99 -1.23 13.48
N TYR A 50 -0.24 -1.39 13.93
CA TYR A 50 -0.72 -0.68 15.12
C TYR A 50 -1.15 -1.69 16.17
N LEU A 51 -0.48 -1.67 17.32
CA LEU A 51 -0.87 -2.45 18.48
C LEU A 51 -1.65 -1.54 19.42
N ILE A 52 -2.92 -1.88 19.63
CA ILE A 52 -3.81 -1.20 20.55
C ILE A 52 -3.96 -2.07 21.79
N GLU A 53 -3.54 -1.53 22.92
CA GLU A 53 -3.67 -2.14 24.25
C GLU A 53 -4.86 -1.46 24.94
N ASN A 54 -5.92 -2.21 25.21
CA ASN A 54 -7.13 -1.69 25.86
C ASN A 54 -7.70 -2.68 26.88
N SER A 55 -8.80 -2.31 27.54
CA SER A 55 -9.45 -3.12 28.57
C SER A 55 -10.04 -4.44 28.08
N HIS A 56 -10.23 -4.60 26.77
CA HIS A 56 -10.74 -5.81 26.13
C HIS A 56 -9.61 -6.71 25.60
N GLY A 57 -8.35 -6.29 25.73
CA GLY A 57 -7.17 -7.04 25.32
C GLY A 57 -6.30 -6.32 24.30
N LEU A 58 -5.50 -7.10 23.58
CA LEU A 58 -4.60 -6.62 22.52
C LEU A 58 -5.28 -6.70 21.16
N THR A 59 -5.30 -5.60 20.43
CA THR A 59 -5.75 -5.56 19.03
C THR A 59 -4.59 -5.18 18.13
N LEU A 60 -4.27 -6.05 17.17
CA LEU A 60 -3.26 -5.78 16.15
C LEU A 60 -3.95 -5.41 14.83
N ILE A 61 -3.66 -4.23 14.30
CA ILE A 61 -4.11 -3.77 12.99
C ILE A 61 -2.93 -3.88 12.01
N ASP A 62 -3.16 -4.64 10.94
CA ASP A 62 -2.15 -5.05 9.94
C ASP A 62 -1.02 -5.91 10.54
N THR A 63 -0.34 -6.68 9.70
CA THR A 63 0.84 -7.48 10.05
C THR A 63 2.11 -7.00 9.34
N GLY A 64 1.99 -5.95 8.52
CA GLY A 64 3.13 -5.26 7.92
C GLY A 64 3.86 -6.13 6.90
N TRP A 65 5.15 -5.88 6.71
CA TRP A 65 5.94 -6.62 5.71
C TRP A 65 6.68 -7.82 6.30
N HIS A 66 6.56 -8.95 5.59
CA HIS A 66 7.35 -10.15 5.83
C HIS A 66 8.86 -9.81 5.76
N THR A 67 9.67 -10.48 6.58
CA THR A 67 11.11 -10.20 6.74
C THR A 67 11.88 -10.34 5.43
N ASP A 68 11.56 -11.34 4.60
CA ASP A 68 12.14 -11.53 3.26
C ASP A 68 11.99 -10.29 2.38
N ASN A 69 10.88 -9.59 2.58
CA ASN A 69 10.47 -8.46 1.80
C ASN A 69 11.12 -7.15 2.24
N ARG A 70 11.83 -7.16 3.37
CA ARG A 70 12.58 -6.00 3.87
C ARG A 70 13.91 -5.79 3.13
N THR A 71 14.40 -6.81 2.42
CA THR A 71 15.60 -6.73 1.58
C THR A 71 15.33 -6.03 0.24
N ARG A 72 16.36 -5.43 -0.38
CA ARG A 72 16.24 -4.78 -1.71
C ARG A 72 15.67 -5.73 -2.79
N TRP A 73 16.04 -7.02 -2.70
CA TRP A 73 15.55 -8.06 -3.60
C TRP A 73 14.09 -8.43 -3.34
N GLY A 74 13.69 -8.57 -2.07
CA GLY A 74 12.29 -8.81 -1.70
C GLY A 74 11.37 -7.66 -2.12
N ARG A 75 11.79 -6.41 -1.92
CA ARG A 75 11.08 -5.20 -2.39
C ARG A 75 10.82 -5.23 -3.90
N SER A 76 11.80 -5.67 -4.68
CA SER A 76 11.69 -5.77 -6.14
C SER A 76 10.73 -6.88 -6.59
N LYS A 77 10.63 -7.99 -5.83
CA LYS A 77 9.68 -9.08 -6.13
C LYS A 77 8.23 -8.67 -5.90
N ILE A 78 7.91 -7.94 -4.83
CA ILE A 78 6.54 -7.48 -4.58
C ILE A 78 6.07 -6.48 -5.62
N CYS A 79 6.94 -5.59 -6.10
CA CYS A 79 6.65 -4.72 -7.23
C CYS A 79 6.15 -5.53 -8.45
N ALA A 80 6.79 -6.66 -8.74
CA ALA A 80 6.39 -7.58 -9.82
C ALA A 80 5.18 -8.50 -9.50
N ILE A 81 4.68 -8.53 -8.26
CA ILE A 81 3.48 -9.29 -7.86
C ILE A 81 2.27 -8.38 -7.81
N ASN A 82 2.43 -7.13 -7.35
CA ASN A 82 1.36 -6.15 -7.34
C ASN A 82 0.87 -5.85 -8.77
N THR A 83 1.75 -6.07 -9.77
CA THR A 83 1.38 -6.04 -11.18
C THR A 83 0.38 -7.11 -11.61
N ARG A 84 0.29 -8.21 -10.88
CA ARG A 84 -0.55 -9.36 -11.21
C ARG A 84 -1.90 -9.32 -10.49
N LEU A 85 -1.97 -8.63 -9.35
CA LEU A 85 -3.18 -8.53 -8.51
C LEU A 85 -4.05 -7.30 -8.82
N THR A 86 -3.53 -6.28 -9.52
CA THR A 86 -4.22 -5.00 -9.74
C THR A 86 -4.76 -4.80 -11.15
N LYS A 87 -5.00 -5.86 -11.94
CA LYS A 87 -5.82 -5.73 -13.15
C LYS A 87 -7.12 -5.01 -12.74
N PRO A 88 -7.42 -3.81 -13.27
CA PRO A 88 -8.62 -3.11 -12.88
C PRO A 88 -9.80 -3.94 -13.38
N THR A 89 -10.57 -4.53 -12.46
CA THR A 89 -11.97 -4.85 -12.73
C THR A 89 -12.72 -3.53 -12.83
N SER A 90 -12.58 -2.85 -13.96
CA SER A 90 -13.48 -1.75 -14.34
C SER A 90 -14.84 -2.35 -14.71
N ARG A 91 -15.62 -2.78 -13.71
CA ARG A 91 -17.07 -2.85 -13.90
C ARG A 91 -17.57 -1.42 -13.94
N ARG A 92 -17.75 -0.91 -15.17
CA ARG A 92 -18.47 0.32 -15.47
C ARG A 92 -19.88 0.17 -14.89
N THR A 93 -20.18 0.79 -13.75
CA THR A 93 -21.56 0.98 -13.34
C THR A 93 -22.14 2.10 -14.20
N SER A 94 -22.91 1.74 -15.22
CA SER A 94 -23.75 2.70 -15.94
C SER A 94 -24.79 3.24 -14.97
N ASN A 95 -24.75 4.53 -14.69
CA ASN A 95 -25.74 5.26 -13.89
C ASN A 95 -27.08 5.31 -14.66
N PRO A 96 -28.19 4.73 -14.15
CA PRO A 96 -29.45 4.63 -14.89
C PRO A 96 -30.33 5.89 -14.78
N ARG A 97 -29.75 7.09 -14.60
CA ARG A 97 -30.50 8.33 -14.33
C ARG A 97 -30.47 9.37 -15.46
N THR A 98 -30.42 8.90 -16.70
CA THR A 98 -30.74 9.69 -17.89
C THR A 98 -31.42 8.78 -18.91
N ALA A 99 -32.74 8.69 -18.82
CA ALA A 99 -33.65 8.20 -19.85
C ALA A 99 -34.87 9.11 -19.82
#